data_AF-A0A3M1EZF2-F1
#
_entry.id   AF-A0A3M1EZF2-F1
#
_cell.length_a   1.000
_cell.length_b   1.000
_cell.length_c   1.000
_cell.angle_alpha   90.00
_cell.angle_beta   90.00
_cell.angle_gamma   90.00
#
_symmetry.space_group_name_H-M   'P 1'
#
loop_
_entity.id
_entity.type
_entity.pdbx_description
1 polymer ?
#
loop_
_entity_poly.entity_id
_entity_poly.type
_entity_poly.pdbx_seq_one_letter_code
_entity_poly.pdbx_strand_id
1 'polypeptide(L)'
;YTAWINVATIANTTILLQHLGWNGAPLPEPVWSVVVQLVGAGIAIFVTWTRRNPAFGAVFVWAFVGIGVKYAGTALVAYTAYSLAAVILVAVILSAVRSGGGVRAIPVRG
;
A
#
# COMPACT_ATOMS: atom_id res chain seq x y z
N TYR A 1 -13.10 -10.50 -0.83
CA TYR A 1 -12.92 -11.07 -2.19
C TYR A 1 -12.67 -10.01 -3.25
N THR A 2 -13.59 -9.08 -3.51
CA THR A 2 -13.44 -8.05 -4.57
C THR A 2 -12.19 -7.17 -4.42
N ALA A 3 -11.84 -6.80 -3.17
CA ALA A 3 -10.61 -6.04 -2.91
C ALA A 3 -9.37 -6.79 -3.41
N TRP A 4 -9.25 -8.09 -3.09
CA TRP A 4 -8.08 -8.90 -3.43
C TRP A 4 -7.94 -9.18 -4.93
N ILE A 5 -9.05 -9.31 -5.65
CA ILE A 5 -9.05 -9.43 -7.12
C ILE A 5 -8.49 -8.16 -7.76
N ASN A 6 -8.89 -6.97 -7.29
CA ASN A 6 -8.34 -5.71 -7.82
C ASN A 6 -6.83 -5.59 -7.59
N VAL A 7 -6.32 -6.06 -6.44
CA VAL A 7 -4.87 -6.08 -6.16
C VAL A 7 -4.13 -6.95 -7.17
N ALA A 8 -4.62 -8.16 -7.42
CA ALA A 8 -4.01 -9.07 -8.37
C ALA A 8 -3.99 -8.47 -9.79
N THR A 9 -5.07 -7.81 -10.20
CA THR A 9 -5.11 -7.12 -11.50
C THR A 9 -4.07 -6.01 -11.59
N ILE A 10 -3.97 -5.12 -10.59
CA ILE A 10 -2.99 -4.03 -10.57
C ILE A 10 -1.55 -4.58 -10.58
N ALA A 11 -1.27 -5.62 -9.79
CA ALA A 11 0.03 -6.26 -9.76
C ALA A 11 0.40 -6.86 -11.13
N ASN A 12 -0.53 -7.58 -11.75
CA ASN A 12 -0.32 -8.19 -13.07
C ASN A 12 -0.14 -7.13 -14.17
N THR A 13 -0.89 -6.03 -14.15
CA THR A 13 -0.71 -4.92 -15.10
C THR A 13 0.66 -4.25 -14.92
N THR A 14 1.14 -4.09 -13.68
CA THR A 14 2.47 -3.53 -13.40
C THR A 14 3.59 -4.44 -13.92
N ILE A 15 3.44 -5.75 -13.71
CA ILE A 15 4.36 -6.77 -14.25
C ILE A 15 4.36 -6.72 -15.78
N LEU A 16 3.19 -6.66 -16.42
CA LEU A 16 3.08 -6.55 -17.88
C LEU A 16 3.79 -5.29 -18.40
N LEU A 17 3.62 -4.15 -17.74
CA LEU A 17 4.24 -2.89 -18.14
C LEU A 17 5.77 -2.93 -18.01
N GLN A 18 6.30 -3.59 -16.98
CA GLN A 18 7.74 -3.87 -16.89
C GLN A 18 8.22 -4.83 -17.99
N HIS A 19 7.45 -5.88 -18.30
CA HIS A 19 7.77 -6.79 -19.40
C HIS A 19 7.81 -6.08 -20.76
N LEU A 20 7.02 -5.01 -20.93
CA LEU A 20 7.02 -4.17 -22.12
C LEU A 20 8.18 -3.15 -22.16
N GLY A 21 9.12 -3.21 -21.21
CA GLY A 21 10.34 -2.39 -21.20
C GLY A 21 10.13 -0.97 -20.69
N TRP A 22 9.03 -0.70 -19.99
CA TRP A 22 8.82 0.61 -19.37
C TRP A 22 9.62 0.72 -18.06
N ASN A 23 10.67 1.55 -18.09
CA ASN A 23 11.58 1.75 -16.96
C ASN A 23 11.28 3.00 -16.11
N GLY A 24 10.15 3.67 -16.37
CA GLY A 24 9.85 4.96 -15.76
C GLY A 24 10.50 6.13 -16.51
N ALA A 25 9.94 7.32 -16.31
CA ALA A 25 10.30 8.56 -16.99
C ALA A 25 11.74 9.03 -16.61
N PRO A 26 12.25 10.20 -17.06
CA PRO A 26 13.67 10.46 -17.40
C PRO A 26 14.70 10.49 -16.25
N LEU A 27 14.33 10.12 -15.03
CA LEU A 27 15.23 10.06 -13.87
C LEU A 27 15.90 8.68 -13.74
N PRO A 28 17.06 8.58 -13.06
CA PRO A 28 17.67 7.30 -12.74
C PRO A 28 16.70 6.37 -11.99
N GLU A 29 16.66 5.09 -12.38
CA GLU A 29 15.69 4.10 -11.88
C GLU A 29 15.52 4.07 -10.34
N PRO A 30 16.59 4.15 -9.52
CA PRO A 30 16.43 4.13 -8.06
C PRO A 30 15.73 5.38 -7.53
N VAL A 31 16.06 6.55 -8.08
CA VAL A 31 15.49 7.84 -7.65
C VAL A 31 14.02 7.94 -8.05
N TRP A 32 13.71 7.55 -9.28
CA TRP A 32 12.33 7.48 -9.76
C TRP A 32 11.48 6.54 -8.91
N SER A 33 12.01 5.36 -8.58
CA SER A 33 11.32 4.38 -7.73
C SER A 33 10.99 4.96 -6.35
N VAL A 34 11.91 5.69 -5.73
CA VAL A 34 11.66 6.34 -4.43
C VAL A 34 10.56 7.40 -4.53
N VAL A 35 10.56 8.22 -5.59
CA VAL A 35 9.52 9.24 -5.80
C VAL A 35 8.14 8.59 -5.93
N VAL A 36 8.03 7.53 -6.74
CA VAL A 36 6.77 6.78 -6.91
C VAL A 36 6.32 6.16 -5.60
N GLN A 37 7.25 5.60 -4.80
CA GLN A 37 6.94 5.07 -3.47
C GLN A 37 6.37 6.14 -2.54
N LEU A 38 6.97 7.34 -2.50
CA LEU A 38 6.50 8.44 -1.67
C LEU A 38 5.10 8.91 -2.06
N VAL A 39 4.84 9.05 -3.36
CA VAL A 39 3.50 9.41 -3.87
C VAL A 39 2.48 8.32 -3.51
N GLY A 40 2.83 7.04 -3.73
CA GLY A 40 1.97 5.90 -3.38
C GLY A 40 1.65 5.84 -1.89
N ALA A 41 2.65 6.10 -1.03
CA ALA A 41 2.46 6.12 0.42
C ALA A 41 1.55 7.27 0.87
N GLY A 42 1.71 8.47 0.28
CA GLY A 42 0.84 9.61 0.56
C GLY A 42 -0.63 9.32 0.23
N ILE A 43 -0.88 8.71 -0.94
CA ILE A 43 -2.24 8.29 -1.35
C ILE A 43 -2.80 7.23 -0.40
N ALA A 44 -1.98 6.23 -0.05
CA ALA A 44 -2.37 5.16 0.87
C ALA A 44 -2.86 5.73 2.20
N ILE A 45 -2.04 6.57 2.83
CA ILE A 45 -2.35 7.20 4.13
C ILE A 45 -3.62 8.06 4.00
N PHE A 46 -3.70 8.92 2.98
CA PHE A 46 -4.86 9.80 2.78
C PHE A 46 -6.18 9.03 2.62
N VAL A 47 -6.18 7.98 1.80
CA VAL A 47 -7.39 7.18 1.53
C VAL A 47 -7.76 6.32 2.74
N THR A 48 -6.78 5.69 3.40
CA THR A 48 -7.02 4.89 4.61
C THR A 48 -7.63 5.74 5.71
N TRP A 49 -7.13 6.96 5.92
CA TRP A 49 -7.67 7.86 6.94
C TRP A 49 -9.07 8.40 6.58
N THR A 50 -9.25 8.84 5.34
CA THR A 50 -10.51 9.47 4.90
C THR A 50 -11.65 8.46 4.83
N ARG A 51 -11.39 7.27 4.29
CA ARG A 51 -12.43 6.24 4.09
C ARG A 51 -12.54 5.24 5.25
N ARG A 52 -11.72 5.38 6.29
CA ARG A 52 -11.64 4.44 7.44
C ARG A 52 -11.57 2.97 7.01
N ASN A 53 -10.92 2.70 5.88
CA ASN A 53 -10.86 1.37 5.28
C ASN A 53 -9.46 0.78 5.52
N PRO A 54 -9.27 -0.01 6.60
CA PRO A 54 -7.97 -0.60 6.92
C PRO A 54 -7.52 -1.63 5.88
N ALA A 55 -8.45 -2.27 5.17
CA ALA A 55 -8.11 -3.25 4.13
C ALA A 55 -7.36 -2.59 2.97
N PHE A 56 -7.66 -1.33 2.64
CA PHE A 56 -6.93 -0.60 1.60
C PHE A 56 -5.47 -0.38 1.97
N GLY A 57 -5.21 0.08 3.20
CA GLY A 57 -3.83 0.32 3.63
C GLY A 57 -3.04 -0.99 3.82
N ALA A 58 -3.68 -2.09 4.23
CA ALA A 58 -3.03 -3.39 4.35
C ALA A 58 -2.48 -3.90 3.00
N VAL A 59 -3.17 -3.61 1.89
CA VAL A 59 -2.67 -3.91 0.53
C VAL A 59 -1.40 -3.13 0.22
N PHE A 60 -1.36 -1.84 0.59
CA PHE A 60 -0.17 -1.02 0.37
C PHE A 60 1.01 -1.51 1.21
N VAL A 61 0.78 -1.91 2.47
CA VAL A 61 1.83 -2.51 3.31
C VAL A 61 2.42 -3.75 2.62
N TRP A 62 1.56 -4.67 2.17
CA TRP A 62 2.01 -5.87 1.43
C TRP A 62 2.78 -5.50 0.15
N ALA A 63 2.30 -4.53 -0.62
CA ALA A 63 2.96 -4.10 -1.84
C ALA A 63 4.35 -3.51 -1.58
N PHE A 64 4.50 -2.63 -0.58
CA PHE A 64 5.79 -2.06 -0.20
C PHE A 64 6.76 -3.12 0.33
N VAL A 65 6.30 -4.11 1.08
CA VAL A 65 7.13 -5.26 1.48
C VAL A 65 7.61 -6.04 0.25
N GLY A 66 6.74 -6.30 -0.73
CA GLY A 66 7.11 -6.96 -1.98
C GLY A 66 8.15 -6.18 -2.79
N ILE A 67 8.04 -4.84 -2.82
CA ILE A 67 9.05 -3.95 -3.42
C ILE A 67 10.39 -4.11 -2.68
N GLY A 68 10.39 -4.06 -1.35
CA GLY A 68 11.61 -4.23 -0.55
C GLY A 68 12.32 -5.56 -0.83
N VAL A 69 11.56 -6.65 -0.94
CA VAL A 69 12.10 -7.98 -1.25
C VAL A 69 12.66 -8.04 -2.68
N LYS A 70 11.94 -7.49 -3.67
CA LYS A 70 12.36 -7.51 -5.08
C LYS A 70 13.63 -6.67 -5.31
N TYR A 71 13.76 -5.55 -4.62
CA TYR A 71 14.87 -4.60 -4.79
C TYR A 71 15.91 -4.69 -3.67
N ALA A 72 16.07 -5.85 -3.03
CA ALA A 72 17.03 -6.05 -1.94
C ALA A 72 18.49 -5.70 -2.31
N GLY A 73 18.86 -5.82 -3.59
CA GLY A 73 20.17 -5.39 -4.11
C GLY A 73 20.33 -3.87 -4.29
N THR A 74 19.25 -3.09 -4.19
CA THR A 74 19.24 -1.63 -4.27
C THR A 74 18.82 -1.04 -2.92
N ALA A 75 19.79 -0.91 -2.01
CA ALA A 75 19.56 -0.53 -0.62
C ALA A 75 18.65 0.69 -0.43
N LEU A 76 18.83 1.73 -1.26
CA LEU A 76 17.99 2.93 -1.23
C LEU A 76 16.49 2.59 -1.41
N VAL A 77 16.16 1.84 -2.46
CA VAL A 77 14.77 1.49 -2.83
C VAL A 77 14.17 0.51 -1.81
N ALA A 78 14.97 -0.42 -1.29
CA ALA A 78 14.51 -1.40 -0.31
C ALA A 78 14.21 -0.76 1.04
N TYR A 79 15.13 0.06 1.58
CA TYR A 79 14.93 0.72 2.87
C TYR A 79 13.81 1.75 2.84
N THR A 80 13.63 2.49 1.73
CA THR A 80 12.47 3.37 1.58
C THR A 80 11.18 2.56 1.55
N ALA A 81 11.15 1.42 0.88
CA ALA A 81 9.94 0.61 0.80
C ALA A 81 9.56 0.04 2.18
N TYR A 82 10.51 -0.52 2.93
CA TYR A 82 10.26 -1.06 4.27
C TYR A 82 9.87 0.02 5.28
N SER A 83 10.51 1.19 5.24
CA SER A 83 10.14 2.30 6.14
C SER A 83 8.74 2.83 5.85
N LEU A 84 8.36 2.99 4.58
CA LEU A 84 7.01 3.40 4.20
C LEU A 84 5.96 2.33 4.54
N ALA A 85 6.28 1.04 4.37
CA ALA A 85 5.42 -0.05 4.79
C ALA A 85 5.11 0.02 6.29
N ALA A 86 6.13 0.26 7.12
CA ALA A 86 5.96 0.39 8.56
C ALA A 86 5.07 1.59 8.94
N VAL A 87 5.27 2.76 8.30
CA VAL A 87 4.45 3.95 8.54
C VAL A 87 2.98 3.71 8.18
N ILE A 88 2.72 3.08 7.02
CA ILE A 88 1.35 2.79 6.59
C ILE A 88 0.70 1.74 7.49
N LEU A 89 1.46 0.75 7.97
CA LEU A 89 0.96 -0.24 8.91
C LEU A 89 0.46 0.40 10.20
N VAL A 90 1.21 1.36 10.75
CA VAL A 90 0.78 2.15 11.91
C VAL A 90 -0.52 2.90 11.61
N ALA A 91 -0.61 3.57 10.46
CA ALA A 91 -1.82 4.28 10.05
C ALA A 91 -3.04 3.34 9.90
N VAL A 92 -2.84 2.13 9.38
CA VAL A 92 -3.87 1.08 9.27
C VAL A 92 -4.37 0.65 10.64
N ILE A 93 -3.46 0.35 11.58
CA ILE A 93 -3.81 -0.06 12.94
C ILE A 93 -4.61 1.04 13.63
N LEU A 94 -4.16 2.30 13.56
CA LEU A 94 -4.87 3.45 14.13
C LEU A 94 -6.26 3.63 13.52
N SER A 95 -6.39 3.45 12.20
CA SER A 95 -7.69 3.52 11.53
C SER A 95 -8.61 2.37 11.94
N ALA A 96 -8.08 1.15 12.13
CA ALA A 96 -8.87 -0.01 12.52
C ALA A 96 -9.45 0.14 13.94
N VAL A 97 -8.63 0.61 14.89
CA VAL A 97 -9.07 0.88 16.28
C VAL A 97 -10.18 1.92 16.32
N ARG A 98 -10.09 2.99 15.52
CA ARG A 98 -11.14 4.03 15.44
C ARG A 98 -12.44 3.56 14.81
N SER A 99 -12.41 2.51 13.98
CA SER A 99 -13.59 1.96 13.31
C SER A 99 -14.34 0.93 14.17
N GLY A 100 -13.67 0.28 15.13
CA GLY A 100 -14.25 -0.77 15.98
C GLY A 100 -15.16 -0.30 17.13
N GLY A 101 -15.19 0.99 17.45
CA GLY A 101 -15.97 1.55 18.58
C GLY A 101 -17.49 1.65 18.35
N GLY A 102 -18.02 1.06 17.28
CA GLY A 102 -19.41 1.24 16.82
C GLY A 102 -20.26 -0.03 16.82
N VAL A 103 -19.98 -1.02 17.67
CA VAL A 103 -20.90 -2.16 17.85
C VAL A 103 -22.13 -1.67 18.62
N ARG A 104 -23.11 -1.12 17.87
CA ARG A 104 -24.44 -0.84 18.42
C ARG A 104 -25.05 -2.16 18.86
N ALA A 105 -25.27 -2.30 20.16
CA ALA A 105 -26.12 -3.34 20.72
C ALA A 105 -27.45 -3.34 19.96
N ILE A 106 -27.78 -4.46 19.31
CA ILE A 106 -29.09 -4.65 18.69
C ILE A 106 -30.03 -4.96 19.85
N PRO A 107 -31.02 -4.11 20.19
CA PRO A 107 -32.01 -4.49 21.17
C PRO A 107 -32.87 -5.60 20.56
N VAL A 108 -32.70 -6.82 21.07
CA VAL A 108 -33.64 -7.92 20.81
C VAL A 108 -34.92 -7.53 21.53
N ARG A 109 -35.91 -7.04 20.79
CA ARG A 109 -37.26 -6.86 21.32
C ARG A 109 -37.88 -8.26 21.46
N GLY A 110 -38.18 -8.62 22.71
CA GLY A 110 -39.04 -9.75 23.04
C GLY A 110 -40.52 -9.43 22.83
#